data_AF-A0A550BYG1-F1
#
_entry.id   AF-A0A550BYG1-F1
#
_cell.length_a   1.000
_cell.length_b   1.000
_cell.length_c   1.000
_cell.angle_alpha   90.00
_cell.angle_beta   90.00
_cell.angle_gamma   90.00
#
_symmetry.space_group_name_H-M   'P 1'
#
loop_
_entity.id
_entity.type
_entity.pdbx_description
1 polymer ?
#
loop_
_entity_poly.entity_id
_entity_poly.type
_entity_poly.pdbx_seq_one_letter_code
_entity_poly.pdbx_strand_id
1 'polypeptide(L)'
;MSMTALRSLVRAPRPAARCLSFSATPRATPWFVDDEPVRRPRLEVAEDAPSVPDAAPAPLKALRQTLVQSPHLDRASVFVAQQGELQPEPAVAHPRERRHGARRRRGGNYSGETLYDDAGGLWDWIMLAQVKEGTENRGGIEAVVRDVRRTLSSMDPPIALPLNQKRGTYNGWAMIDAGSFAVHIMSKPIRDKFFGSALARLKH
;
A
#
# COMPACT_ATOMS: atom_id res chain seq x y z
N MET A 1 -20.59 14.85 43.72
CA MET A 1 -21.23 16.00 43.06
C MET A 1 -20.14 16.77 42.32
N SER A 2 -19.92 16.48 41.02
CA SER A 2 -18.86 17.13 40.23
C SER A 2 -19.49 17.95 39.11
N MET A 3 -19.20 19.25 39.12
CA MET A 3 -19.73 20.25 38.19
C MET A 3 -19.07 20.14 36.82
N THR A 4 -19.88 20.00 35.78
CA THR A 4 -19.49 20.03 34.37
C THR A 4 -19.52 21.48 33.87
N ALA A 5 -18.35 22.04 33.53
CA ALA A 5 -18.25 23.39 32.96
C ALA A 5 -18.41 23.34 31.43
N LEU A 6 -19.52 23.88 30.93
CA LEU A 6 -19.79 24.12 29.51
C LEU A 6 -19.02 25.38 29.05
N ARG A 7 -17.97 25.21 28.23
CA ARG A 7 -17.31 26.33 27.56
C ARG A 7 -17.91 26.52 26.16
N SER A 8 -18.69 27.59 26.02
CA SER A 8 -19.22 28.11 24.77
C SER A 8 -18.12 28.79 23.96
N LEU A 9 -17.91 28.37 22.71
CA LEU A 9 -17.00 29.02 21.76
C LEU A 9 -17.78 29.95 20.85
N VAL A 10 -17.57 31.25 21.05
CA VAL A 10 -18.07 32.36 20.24
C VAL A 10 -17.38 32.32 18.87
N ARG A 11 -18.17 32.24 17.80
CA ARG A 11 -17.71 32.19 16.41
C ARG A 11 -17.56 33.62 15.88
N ALA A 12 -16.34 34.01 15.50
CA ALA A 12 -16.07 35.33 14.92
C ALA A 12 -16.62 35.43 13.47
N PRO A 13 -17.13 36.61 13.05
CA PRO A 13 -17.62 36.84 11.70
C PRO A 13 -16.47 36.97 10.69
N ARG A 14 -16.62 36.32 9.54
CA ARG A 14 -15.69 36.38 8.40
C ARG A 14 -15.84 37.71 7.64
N PRO A 15 -14.74 38.36 7.22
CA PRO A 15 -14.81 39.57 6.40
C PRO A 15 -15.35 39.25 5.00
N ALA A 16 -16.27 40.10 4.54
CA ALA A 16 -16.90 40.04 3.23
C ALA A 16 -15.87 40.29 2.12
N ALA A 17 -15.83 39.39 1.13
CA ALA A 17 -15.00 39.51 -0.05
C ALA A 17 -15.48 40.67 -0.93
N ARG A 18 -14.59 41.62 -1.22
CA ARG A 18 -14.80 42.68 -2.21
C ARG A 18 -14.80 42.06 -3.62
N CYS A 19 -15.96 42.11 -4.28
CA CYS A 19 -16.07 41.82 -5.70
C CYS A 19 -15.45 42.97 -6.50
N LEU A 20 -14.34 42.71 -7.19
CA LEU A 20 -13.78 43.62 -8.19
C LEU A 20 -14.45 43.30 -9.53
N SER A 21 -15.31 44.22 -9.97
CA SER A 21 -15.95 44.18 -11.28
C SER A 21 -14.92 44.50 -12.36
N PHE A 22 -14.47 43.49 -13.10
CA PHE A 22 -13.68 43.67 -14.31
C PHE A 22 -14.61 43.95 -15.50
N SER A 23 -14.58 45.19 -15.99
CA SER A 23 -15.15 45.56 -17.28
C SER A 23 -14.39 44.86 -18.41
N ALA A 24 -15.06 43.96 -19.11
CA ALA A 24 -14.51 43.18 -20.21
C ALA A 24 -14.40 44.04 -21.48
N THR A 25 -13.17 44.36 -21.89
CA THR A 25 -12.84 44.83 -23.23
C THR A 25 -12.72 43.65 -24.20
N PRO A 26 -12.93 43.86 -25.52
CA PRO A 26 -12.90 42.79 -26.51
C PRO A 26 -11.53 42.06 -26.50
N ARG A 27 -11.61 40.74 -26.36
CA ARG A 27 -10.48 39.81 -26.14
C ARG A 27 -9.55 39.78 -27.36
N ALA A 28 -8.47 40.54 -27.32
CA ALA A 28 -7.26 40.18 -28.03
C ALA A 28 -6.74 38.88 -27.41
N THR A 29 -6.71 37.81 -28.20
CA THR A 29 -6.12 36.53 -27.81
C THR A 29 -4.68 36.81 -27.35
N PRO A 30 -4.36 36.58 -26.06
CA PRO A 30 -3.05 36.97 -25.55
C PRO A 30 -1.96 36.14 -26.22
N TRP A 31 -0.79 36.74 -26.42
CA TRP A 31 0.34 36.23 -27.21
C TRP A 31 0.90 34.85 -26.79
N PHE A 32 0.42 34.28 -25.69
CA PHE A 32 0.78 32.94 -25.20
C PHE A 32 -0.27 31.87 -25.51
N VAL A 33 -1.36 32.23 -26.18
CA VAL A 33 -2.36 31.27 -26.68
C VAL A 33 -2.03 31.00 -28.13
N ASP A 34 -1.20 30.00 -28.36
CA ASP A 34 -0.99 29.46 -29.70
C ASP A 34 -2.29 28.82 -30.19
N ASP A 35 -2.79 29.23 -31.35
CA ASP A 35 -3.97 28.66 -32.03
C ASP A 35 -3.71 27.25 -32.60
N GLU A 36 -2.48 26.74 -32.47
CA GLU A 36 -2.20 25.35 -32.83
C GLU A 36 -2.92 24.42 -31.85
N PRO A 37 -3.74 23.47 -32.34
CA PRO A 37 -4.25 22.40 -31.52
C PRO A 37 -3.06 21.50 -31.16
N VAL A 38 -2.30 21.88 -30.13
CA VAL A 38 -1.27 21.04 -29.54
C VAL A 38 -1.96 19.72 -29.21
N ARG A 39 -1.62 18.67 -29.96
CA ARG A 39 -2.04 17.30 -29.68
C ARG A 39 -1.54 17.01 -28.27
N ARG A 40 -2.43 17.18 -27.28
CA ARG A 40 -2.13 16.81 -25.91
C ARG A 40 -1.68 15.36 -25.98
N PRO A 41 -0.47 15.01 -25.49
CA PRO A 41 -0.07 13.62 -25.43
C PRO A 41 -1.23 12.89 -24.77
N ARG A 42 -1.79 11.92 -25.50
CA ARG A 42 -2.90 11.11 -25.01
C ARG A 42 -2.38 10.53 -23.70
N LEU A 43 -2.94 10.98 -22.58
CA LEU A 43 -2.64 10.40 -21.27
C LEU A 43 -2.88 8.91 -21.46
N GLU A 44 -1.79 8.14 -21.49
CA GLU A 44 -1.85 6.70 -21.62
C GLU A 44 -2.81 6.25 -20.53
N VAL A 45 -3.92 5.68 -20.98
CA VAL A 45 -4.98 5.19 -20.10
C VAL A 45 -4.28 4.19 -19.19
N ALA A 46 -4.21 4.51 -17.90
CA ALA A 46 -3.52 3.69 -16.91
C ALA A 46 -3.94 2.23 -17.12
N GLU A 47 -2.96 1.35 -17.32
CA GLU A 47 -3.21 -0.08 -17.56
C GLU A 47 -4.18 -0.61 -16.49
N ASP A 48 -5.22 -1.30 -16.95
CA ASP A 48 -6.24 -1.85 -16.06
C ASP A 48 -5.61 -2.86 -15.11
N ALA A 49 -6.04 -2.80 -13.84
CA ALA A 49 -5.54 -3.70 -12.82
C ALA A 49 -5.87 -5.16 -13.18
N PRO A 50 -4.93 -6.10 -12.99
CA PRO A 50 -5.12 -7.51 -13.32
C PRO A 50 -6.36 -8.09 -12.62
N SER A 51 -7.11 -8.95 -13.31
CA SER A 51 -8.34 -9.56 -12.77
C SER A 51 -8.03 -10.36 -11.50
N VAL A 52 -8.92 -10.29 -10.51
CA VAL A 52 -8.79 -11.06 -9.27
C VAL A 52 -9.20 -12.50 -9.52
N PRO A 53 -8.48 -13.50 -8.99
CA PRO A 53 -8.93 -14.88 -9.00
C PRO A 53 -10.32 -15.03 -8.35
N ASP A 54 -11.19 -15.84 -8.95
CA ASP A 54 -12.54 -16.06 -8.42
C ASP A 54 -12.54 -16.73 -7.05
N ALA A 55 -11.53 -17.53 -6.76
CA ALA A 55 -11.34 -18.20 -5.47
C ALA A 55 -10.94 -17.23 -4.32
N ALA A 56 -10.60 -15.97 -4.62
CA ALA A 56 -10.14 -15.03 -3.60
C ALA A 56 -11.25 -14.70 -2.57
N PRO A 57 -10.90 -14.57 -1.28
CA PRO A 57 -11.82 -14.16 -0.22
C PRO A 57 -12.56 -12.86 -0.53
N ALA A 58 -13.85 -12.78 -0.18
CA ALA A 58 -14.66 -11.58 -0.37
C ALA A 58 -14.03 -10.30 0.23
N PRO A 59 -13.41 -10.33 1.44
CA PRO A 59 -12.70 -9.18 1.98
C PRO A 59 -11.58 -8.66 1.06
N LEU A 60 -10.83 -9.55 0.41
CA LEU A 60 -9.75 -9.15 -0.50
C LEU A 60 -10.29 -8.51 -1.78
N LYS A 61 -11.40 -9.02 -2.32
CA LYS A 61 -12.07 -8.43 -3.49
C LYS A 61 -12.56 -7.01 -3.19
N ALA A 62 -13.23 -6.81 -2.05
CA ALA A 62 -13.68 -5.49 -1.60
C ALA A 62 -12.52 -4.54 -1.30
N LEU A 63 -11.45 -5.05 -0.68
CA LEU A 63 -10.25 -4.28 -0.40
C LEU A 63 -9.59 -3.78 -1.69
N ARG A 64 -9.44 -4.65 -2.70
CA ARG A 64 -8.88 -4.25 -4.00
C ARG A 64 -9.71 -3.16 -4.66
N GLN A 65 -11.04 -3.29 -4.67
CA GLN A 65 -11.91 -2.26 -5.26
C GLN A 65 -11.67 -0.88 -4.64
N THR A 66 -11.50 -0.84 -3.31
CA THR A 66 -11.16 0.40 -2.60
C THR A 66 -9.74 0.88 -2.92
N LEU A 67 -8.76 -0.01 -2.95
CA LEU A 67 -7.36 0.35 -3.20
C LEU A 67 -7.09 0.85 -4.62
N VAL A 68 -7.79 0.31 -5.63
CA VAL A 68 -7.69 0.79 -7.03
C VAL A 68 -8.15 2.25 -7.17
N GLN A 69 -9.01 2.73 -6.25
CA GLN A 69 -9.45 4.12 -6.20
C GLN A 69 -8.46 5.03 -5.44
N SER A 70 -7.47 4.47 -4.73
CA SER A 70 -6.53 5.25 -3.93
C SER A 70 -5.53 6.00 -4.82
N PRO A 71 -5.31 7.31 -4.62
CA PRO A 71 -4.36 8.10 -5.41
C PRO A 71 -2.88 7.79 -5.07
N HIS A 72 -2.63 7.04 -4.00
CA HIS A 72 -1.28 6.72 -3.52
C HIS A 72 -0.72 5.41 -4.12
N LEU A 73 -1.56 4.62 -4.77
CA LEU A 73 -1.18 3.35 -5.38
C LEU A 73 -1.06 3.47 -6.89
N ASP A 74 -0.17 2.66 -7.44
CA ASP A 74 -0.17 2.38 -8.86
C ASP A 74 -1.22 1.28 -9.14
N ARG A 75 -2.23 1.59 -9.96
CA ARG A 75 -3.40 0.72 -10.16
C ARG A 75 -3.03 -0.63 -10.77
N ALA A 76 -2.09 -0.62 -11.71
CA ALA A 76 -1.58 -1.83 -12.35
C ALA A 76 -0.78 -2.73 -11.39
N SER A 77 -0.45 -2.21 -10.21
CA SER A 77 0.45 -2.86 -9.25
C SER A 77 -0.27 -3.53 -8.06
N VAL A 78 -1.61 -3.56 -8.08
CA VAL A 78 -2.41 -4.25 -7.06
C VAL A 78 -2.70 -5.68 -7.51
N PHE A 79 -1.96 -6.62 -6.94
CA PHE A 79 -2.04 -8.05 -7.26
C PHE A 79 -2.61 -8.84 -6.08
N VAL A 80 -3.40 -9.87 -6.38
CA VAL A 80 -3.91 -10.84 -5.41
C VAL A 80 -3.54 -12.22 -5.91
N ALA A 81 -2.84 -12.99 -5.08
CA ALA A 81 -2.37 -14.32 -5.42
C ALA A 81 -2.48 -15.24 -4.21
N GLN A 82 -2.53 -16.55 -4.47
CA GLN A 82 -2.45 -17.53 -3.39
C GLN A 82 -1.00 -17.60 -2.89
N GLN A 83 -0.78 -17.88 -1.60
CA GLN A 83 0.58 -17.87 -1.05
C GLN A 83 1.55 -18.80 -1.81
N GLY A 84 1.08 -19.97 -2.27
CA GLY A 84 1.90 -20.92 -3.02
C GLY A 84 2.44 -20.39 -4.36
N GLU A 85 1.74 -19.44 -4.99
CA GLU A 85 2.14 -18.89 -6.30
C GLU A 85 3.28 -17.86 -6.18
N LEU A 86 3.31 -17.14 -5.05
CA LEU A 86 4.31 -16.12 -4.76
C LEU A 86 5.57 -16.68 -4.11
N GLN A 87 5.58 -17.96 -3.73
CA GLN A 87 6.75 -18.56 -3.12
C GLN A 87 7.90 -18.57 -4.14
N PRO A 88 9.05 -17.96 -3.80
CA PRO A 88 10.23 -18.11 -4.64
C PRO A 88 10.55 -19.60 -4.75
N GLU A 89 10.93 -20.06 -5.94
CA GLU A 89 11.49 -21.41 -6.11
C GLU A 89 12.45 -21.69 -4.96
N PRO A 90 12.39 -22.87 -4.32
CA PRO A 90 13.34 -23.21 -3.27
C PRO A 90 14.73 -23.01 -3.84
N ALA A 91 15.42 -21.98 -3.34
CA ALA A 91 16.75 -21.64 -3.82
C ALA A 91 17.58 -22.92 -3.73
N VAL A 92 18.14 -23.37 -4.86
CA VAL A 92 19.10 -24.48 -4.92
C VAL A 92 19.99 -24.35 -3.70
N ALA A 93 19.95 -25.35 -2.82
CA ALA A 93 20.49 -25.26 -1.47
C ALA A 93 21.87 -24.61 -1.51
N HIS A 94 21.95 -23.31 -1.20
CA HIS A 94 23.24 -22.66 -1.09
C HIS A 94 23.97 -23.44 -0.01
N PRO A 95 25.17 -23.97 -0.27
CA PRO A 95 25.94 -24.67 0.75
C PRO A 95 25.98 -23.72 1.94
N ARG A 96 25.34 -24.13 3.06
CA ARG A 96 25.32 -23.34 4.28
C ARG A 96 26.79 -23.06 4.59
N GLU A 97 27.26 -21.86 4.28
CA GLU A 97 28.57 -21.42 4.72
C GLU A 97 28.46 -21.40 6.24
N ARG A 98 28.87 -22.53 6.84
CA ARG A 98 29.15 -22.62 8.25
C ARG A 98 30.16 -21.51 8.48
N ARG A 99 29.70 -20.39 9.04
CA ARG A 99 30.60 -19.34 9.50
C ARG A 99 31.55 -19.98 10.51
N HIS A 100 32.71 -20.41 10.03
CA HIS A 100 33.80 -20.93 10.84
C HIS A 100 34.22 -19.79 11.76
N GLY A 101 33.90 -19.91 13.06
CA GLY A 101 34.35 -18.95 14.07
C GLY A 101 33.30 -18.44 15.08
N ALA A 102 32.06 -18.92 15.06
CA ALA A 102 31.09 -18.55 16.10
C ALA A 102 31.49 -19.15 17.47
N ARG A 103 32.26 -18.38 18.25
CA ARG A 103 32.67 -18.68 19.63
C ARG A 103 31.41 -18.92 20.47
N ARG A 104 31.14 -20.18 20.82
CA ARG A 104 30.00 -20.59 21.67
C ARG A 104 30.06 -19.84 23.00
N ARG A 105 29.13 -18.90 23.21
CA ARG A 105 28.85 -18.33 24.54
C ARG A 105 27.98 -19.34 25.29
N ARG A 106 28.54 -20.03 26.29
CA ARG A 106 27.77 -20.90 27.20
C ARG A 106 26.67 -20.05 27.87
N GLY A 107 25.42 -20.48 27.76
CA GLY A 107 24.25 -19.79 28.33
C GLY A 107 23.25 -19.20 27.32
N GLY A 108 23.49 -19.31 26.02
CA GLY A 108 22.48 -18.97 25.01
C GLY A 108 21.49 -20.12 24.85
N ASN A 109 20.29 -19.99 25.42
CA ASN A 109 19.15 -20.82 25.00
C ASN A 109 18.82 -20.45 23.55
N TYR A 110 19.37 -21.22 22.62
CA TYR A 110 19.12 -21.08 21.20
C TYR A 110 17.78 -21.75 20.87
N SER A 111 16.68 -21.08 21.21
CA SER A 111 15.32 -21.48 20.83
C SER A 111 14.95 -20.95 19.43
N GLY A 112 15.89 -20.95 18.49
CA GLY A 112 15.81 -20.19 17.23
C GLY A 112 15.87 -21.01 15.94
N GLU A 113 15.80 -22.34 16.01
CA GLU A 113 15.91 -23.20 14.83
C GLU A 113 14.88 -24.32 14.99
N THR A 114 13.72 -24.23 14.30
CA THR A 114 12.75 -25.32 13.96
C THR A 114 11.32 -24.83 13.64
N LEU A 115 11.08 -23.61 13.13
CA LEU A 115 9.72 -23.20 12.70
C LEU A 115 9.64 -22.54 11.32
N TYR A 116 10.72 -22.57 10.54
CA TYR A 116 10.72 -22.05 9.16
C TYR A 116 10.67 -23.15 8.10
N ASP A 117 10.49 -24.42 8.48
CA ASP A 117 10.55 -25.57 7.55
C ASP A 117 9.18 -26.23 7.29
N ASP A 118 8.13 -25.83 8.01
CA ASP A 118 6.77 -26.17 7.60
C ASP A 118 6.35 -25.16 6.52
N ALA A 119 6.48 -25.56 5.26
CA ALA A 119 6.03 -24.83 4.07
C ALA A 119 4.49 -24.64 4.01
N GLY A 120 3.79 -24.71 5.15
CA GLY A 120 2.42 -24.25 5.32
C GLY A 120 2.45 -22.77 5.64
N GLY A 121 2.08 -21.95 4.66
CA GLY A 121 1.97 -20.52 4.85
C GLY A 121 1.04 -20.15 5.99
N LEU A 122 1.44 -19.17 6.83
CA LEU A 122 0.54 -18.59 7.83
C LEU A 122 -0.69 -17.97 7.18
N TRP A 123 -0.62 -17.61 5.90
CA TRP A 123 -1.66 -16.96 5.14
C TRP A 123 -2.02 -17.80 3.91
N ASP A 124 -3.31 -17.97 3.63
CA ASP A 124 -3.76 -18.65 2.42
C ASP A 124 -3.58 -17.75 1.18
N TRP A 125 -3.78 -16.45 1.39
CA TRP A 125 -3.78 -15.42 0.34
C TRP A 125 -2.85 -14.26 0.66
N ILE A 126 -2.27 -13.69 -0.39
CA ILE A 126 -1.40 -12.54 -0.31
C ILE A 126 -1.86 -11.49 -1.31
N MET A 127 -2.01 -10.26 -0.84
CA MET A 127 -2.21 -9.08 -1.68
C MET A 127 -0.93 -8.27 -1.71
N LEU A 128 -0.42 -7.99 -2.91
CA LEU A 128 0.70 -7.08 -3.12
C LEU A 128 0.14 -5.75 -3.64
N ALA A 129 0.52 -4.65 -3.01
CA ALA A 129 0.17 -3.30 -3.43
C ALA A 129 1.44 -2.45 -3.49
N GLN A 130 1.75 -1.92 -4.68
CA GLN A 130 2.87 -0.99 -4.81
C GLN A 130 2.40 0.47 -4.77
N VAL A 131 3.06 1.26 -3.93
CA VAL A 131 2.85 2.70 -3.89
C VAL A 131 3.48 3.38 -5.10
N LYS A 132 2.87 4.48 -5.53
CA LYS A 132 3.39 5.30 -6.61
C LYS A 132 4.80 5.80 -6.28
N GLU A 133 5.70 5.73 -7.24
CA GLU A 133 7.08 6.19 -7.12
C GLU A 133 7.14 7.67 -6.71
N GLY A 134 7.98 7.99 -5.72
CA GLY A 134 8.14 9.31 -5.13
C GLY A 134 7.14 9.65 -4.01
N THR A 135 6.19 8.77 -3.70
CA THR A 135 5.24 8.96 -2.58
C THR A 135 5.60 8.16 -1.33
N GLU A 136 6.53 7.21 -1.45
CA GLU A 136 6.95 6.32 -0.35
C GLU A 136 7.49 7.08 0.86
N ASN A 137 8.31 8.11 0.66
CA ASN A 137 8.87 8.93 1.75
C ASN A 137 7.95 10.06 2.20
N ARG A 138 6.80 10.24 1.53
CA ARG A 138 5.84 11.32 1.78
C ARG A 138 4.59 10.84 2.52
N GLY A 139 4.66 9.69 3.17
CA GLY A 139 3.53 9.12 3.89
C GLY A 139 2.58 8.30 3.01
N GLY A 140 2.97 7.98 1.77
CA GLY A 140 2.11 7.22 0.84
C GLY A 140 1.80 5.82 1.35
N ILE A 141 2.78 5.14 1.95
CA ILE A 141 2.59 3.80 2.53
C ILE A 141 1.64 3.88 3.73
N GLU A 142 1.83 4.85 4.61
CA GLU A 142 0.99 5.06 5.79
C GLU A 142 -0.44 5.42 5.42
N ALA A 143 -0.63 6.19 4.34
CA ALA A 143 -1.94 6.52 3.80
C ALA A 143 -2.67 5.25 3.33
N VAL A 144 -1.99 4.41 2.55
CA VAL A 144 -2.55 3.12 2.10
C VAL A 144 -2.81 2.19 3.28
N VAL A 145 -1.89 2.07 4.24
CA VAL A 145 -2.10 1.27 5.47
C VAL A 145 -3.36 1.71 6.20
N ARG A 146 -3.60 3.03 6.30
CA ARG A 146 -4.80 3.60 6.91
C ARG A 146 -6.06 3.24 6.11
N ASP A 147 -6.00 3.34 4.79
CA ASP A 147 -7.10 2.97 3.90
C ASP A 147 -7.45 1.47 4.04
N VAL A 148 -6.43 0.58 4.06
CA VAL A 148 -6.64 -0.86 4.26
C VAL A 148 -7.30 -1.13 5.61
N ARG A 149 -6.74 -0.59 6.70
CA ARG A 149 -7.31 -0.78 8.04
C ARG A 149 -8.73 -0.26 8.14
N ARG A 150 -9.01 0.93 7.61
CA ARG A 150 -10.37 1.50 7.58
C ARG A 150 -11.33 0.56 6.85
N THR A 151 -10.93 0.08 5.68
CA THR A 151 -11.77 -0.78 4.82
C THR A 151 -12.08 -2.10 5.51
N LEU A 152 -11.07 -2.76 6.09
CA LEU A 152 -11.23 -4.04 6.79
C LEU A 152 -12.05 -3.92 8.08
N SER A 153 -11.92 -2.81 8.81
CA SER A 153 -12.72 -2.56 10.01
C SER A 153 -14.15 -2.12 9.71
N SER A 154 -14.45 -1.63 8.49
CA SER A 154 -15.80 -1.28 8.06
C SER A 154 -16.60 -2.42 7.43
N MET A 155 -15.98 -3.60 7.26
CA MET A 155 -16.67 -4.79 6.73
C MET A 155 -17.63 -5.39 7.75
N ASP A 156 -18.57 -6.19 7.26
CA ASP A 156 -19.49 -7.00 8.07
C ASP A 156 -19.26 -8.50 7.77
N PRO A 157 -18.65 -9.28 8.68
CA PRO A 157 -18.16 -8.88 10.01
C PRO A 157 -16.85 -8.07 9.96
N PRO A 158 -16.59 -7.21 10.97
CA PRO A 158 -15.37 -6.41 11.02
C PRO A 158 -14.15 -7.31 11.31
N ILE A 159 -13.10 -7.16 10.52
CA ILE A 159 -11.87 -7.91 10.72
C ILE A 159 -11.02 -7.20 11.79
N ALA A 160 -10.81 -7.89 12.92
CA ALA A 160 -9.98 -7.40 14.00
C ALA A 160 -8.51 -7.43 13.59
N LEU A 161 -7.90 -6.26 13.44
CA LEU A 161 -6.49 -6.12 13.09
C LEU A 161 -5.66 -5.84 14.34
N PRO A 162 -4.42 -6.37 14.43
CA PRO A 162 -3.54 -6.04 15.54
C PRO A 162 -3.29 -4.53 15.62
N LEU A 163 -3.20 -4.03 16.86
CA LEU A 163 -2.92 -2.62 17.13
C LEU A 163 -1.65 -2.21 16.39
N ASN A 164 -1.68 -1.04 15.76
CA ASN A 164 -0.57 -0.55 14.94
C ASN A 164 0.68 -0.41 15.80
N GLN A 165 1.60 -1.38 15.72
CA GLN A 165 2.92 -1.23 16.29
C GLN A 165 3.63 -0.20 15.42
N LYS A 166 3.93 0.97 15.99
CA LYS A 166 4.74 2.04 15.36
C LYS A 166 6.20 1.61 15.13
N ARG A 167 6.45 0.37 14.74
CA ARG A 167 7.71 -0.01 14.12
C ARG A 167 7.73 0.77 12.83
N GLY A 168 8.51 1.84 12.81
CA GLY A 168 8.52 2.80 11.72
C GLY A 168 8.60 2.06 10.40
N THR A 169 7.85 2.55 9.41
CA THR A 169 7.83 2.16 7.99
C THR A 169 9.16 2.45 7.30
N TYR A 170 10.25 2.22 8.03
CA TYR A 170 11.63 2.37 7.62
C TYR A 170 11.85 1.33 6.53
N ASN A 171 12.27 1.77 5.35
CA ASN A 171 12.60 0.97 4.16
C ASN A 171 11.47 0.77 3.15
N GLY A 172 10.38 1.54 3.21
CA GLY A 172 9.41 1.56 2.10
C GLY A 172 8.59 0.28 1.98
N TRP A 173 8.34 -0.41 3.10
CA TRP A 173 7.52 -1.62 3.19
C TRP A 173 6.68 -1.60 4.46
N ALA A 174 5.40 -1.92 4.34
CA ALA A 174 4.50 -2.27 5.42
C ALA A 174 3.79 -3.59 5.10
N MET A 175 3.46 -4.36 6.14
CA MET A 175 2.66 -5.57 6.03
C MET A 175 1.51 -5.50 7.03
N ILE A 176 0.32 -5.87 6.60
CA ILE A 176 -0.86 -5.99 7.46
C ILE A 176 -1.28 -7.45 7.48
N ASP A 177 -1.31 -8.01 8.68
CA ASP A 177 -1.79 -9.35 8.95
C ASP A 177 -3.29 -9.32 9.27
N ALA A 178 -4.08 -10.05 8.50
CA ALA A 178 -5.53 -10.20 8.67
C ALA A 178 -5.94 -11.65 9.03
N GLY A 179 -4.99 -12.46 9.51
CA GLY A 179 -5.21 -13.86 9.89
C GLY A 179 -5.19 -14.80 8.69
N SER A 180 -6.23 -14.76 7.85
CA SER A 180 -6.32 -15.65 6.67
C SER A 180 -5.55 -15.14 5.45
N PHE A 181 -5.22 -13.85 5.43
CA PHE A 181 -4.47 -13.23 4.35
C PHE A 181 -3.54 -12.13 4.86
N ALA A 182 -2.51 -11.83 4.07
CA ALA A 182 -1.61 -10.72 4.31
C ALA A 182 -1.69 -9.69 3.18
N VAL A 183 -1.54 -8.41 3.54
CA VAL A 183 -1.44 -7.30 2.59
C VAL A 183 -0.06 -6.68 2.71
N HIS A 184 0.75 -6.81 1.66
CA HIS A 184 2.04 -6.17 1.57
C HIS A 184 1.94 -4.87 0.77
N ILE A 185 2.32 -3.77 1.40
CA ILE A 185 2.33 -2.42 0.82
C ILE A 185 3.78 -2.00 0.71
N MET A 186 4.28 -1.79 -0.51
CA MET A 186 5.72 -1.59 -0.70
C MET A 186 6.04 -0.60 -1.82
N SER A 187 7.25 -0.07 -1.80
CA SER A 187 7.81 0.69 -2.91
C SER A 187 8.25 -0.24 -4.05
N LYS A 188 8.35 0.31 -5.26
CA LYS A 188 8.87 -0.38 -6.45
C LYS A 188 10.20 -1.12 -6.22
N PRO A 189 11.26 -0.51 -5.66
CA PRO A 189 12.54 -1.21 -5.48
C PRO A 189 12.44 -2.40 -4.52
N ILE A 190 11.57 -2.34 -3.52
CA ILE A 190 11.32 -3.46 -2.62
C ILE A 190 10.55 -4.57 -3.35
N ARG A 191 9.53 -4.21 -4.12
CA ARG A 191 8.76 -5.17 -4.93
C ARG A 191 9.66 -5.94 -5.87
N ASP A 192 10.49 -5.24 -6.63
CA ASP A 192 11.33 -5.87 -7.64
C ASP A 192 12.41 -6.73 -6.98
N LYS A 193 12.95 -6.31 -5.81
CA LYS A 193 13.93 -7.08 -5.05
C LYS A 193 13.40 -8.41 -4.51
N PHE A 194 12.18 -8.43 -3.97
CA PHE A 194 11.66 -9.61 -3.26
C PHE A 194 10.66 -10.44 -4.09
N PHE A 195 9.92 -9.79 -4.98
CA PHE A 195 8.83 -10.40 -5.74
C PHE A 195 9.04 -10.30 -7.26
N GLY A 196 10.13 -9.68 -7.73
CA GLY A 196 10.37 -9.48 -9.16
C GLY A 196 10.36 -10.79 -9.97
N SER A 197 11.02 -11.84 -9.45
CA SER A 197 11.03 -13.16 -10.08
C SER A 197 9.66 -13.85 -10.05
N ALA A 198 8.96 -13.79 -8.91
CA ALA A 198 7.65 -14.40 -8.75
C ALA A 198 6.59 -13.73 -9.66
N LEU A 199 6.58 -12.40 -9.72
CA LEU A 199 5.67 -11.62 -10.55
C LEU A 199 5.95 -11.78 -12.05
N ALA A 200 7.22 -11.98 -12.44
CA ALA A 200 7.55 -12.26 -13.83
C ALA A 200 6.92 -13.58 -14.32
N ARG A 201 6.86 -14.61 -13.45
CA ARG A 201 6.22 -15.89 -13.79
C ARG A 201 4.71 -15.77 -13.97
N LEU A 202 4.05 -14.98 -13.12
CA LEU A 202 2.59 -14.79 -13.18
C LEU A 202 2.11 -14.04 -14.44
N LYS A 203 3.02 -13.42 -15.19
CA LYS A 203 2.72 -12.74 -16.46
C LYS A 203 2.77 -13.66 -17.69
N HIS A 204 3.26 -14.89 -17.53
CA HIS A 204 3.40 -15.89 -18.60
C HIS A 204 2.43 -17.04 -18.37
#